data_AF-A0A2R7NL40-F1
#
_entry.id   AF-A0A2R7NL40-F1
#
_cell.length_a   1.000
_cell.length_b   1.000
_cell.length_c   1.000
_cell.angle_alpha   90.00
_cell.angle_beta   90.00
_cell.angle_gamma   90.00
#
_symmetry.space_group_name_H-M   'P 1'
#
loop_
_entity.id
_entity.type
_entity.pdbx_description
1 polymer ?
#
loop_
_entity_poly.entity_id
_entity_poly.type
_entity_poly.pdbx_seq_one_letter_code
_entity_poly.pdbx_strand_id
1 'polypeptide(L)' 'CLNGPAARKVQRDDIIIIIAYAQMTPEEAKDFQPKIVFPDEKTNLLT' A
#
# COMPACT_ATOMS: atom_id res chain seq x y z
N CYS A 1 -5.34 7.99 6.89
CA CYS A 1 -6.73 7.99 7.39
C CYS A 1 -7.61 7.20 6.44
N LEU A 2 -8.48 6.32 6.97
CA LEU A 2 -9.55 5.69 6.18
C LEU A 2 -10.87 6.39 6.50
N ASN A 3 -11.61 6.77 5.46
CA ASN A 3 -12.75 7.69 5.57
C ASN A 3 -14.06 7.02 5.17
N GLY A 4 -15.18 7.55 5.67
CA GLY A 4 -16.52 7.13 5.26
C GLY A 4 -16.79 5.64 5.51
N PRO A 5 -17.47 4.93 4.60
CA PRO A 5 -17.78 3.50 4.77
C PRO A 5 -16.54 2.60 4.94
N ALA A 6 -15.40 2.97 4.36
CA ALA A 6 -14.15 2.22 4.52
C ALA A 6 -13.68 2.20 5.99
N ALA A 7 -13.95 3.28 6.74
CA ALA A 7 -13.66 3.35 8.18
C ALA A 7 -14.44 2.34 9.03
N ARG A 8 -15.47 1.67 8.47
CA ARG A 8 -16.19 0.58 9.17
C ARG A 8 -15.48 -0.77 9.08
N LYS A 9 -14.45 -0.88 8.25
CA LYS A 9 -13.72 -2.12 7.96
C LYS A 9 -12.33 -2.17 8.58
N VAL A 10 -11.94 -1.11 9.27
CA VAL A 10 -10.62 -0.92 9.90
C VAL A 10 -10.80 -0.10 11.17
N GLN A 11 -9.87 -0.22 12.10
CA GLN A 11 -9.83 0.57 13.32
C GLN A 11 -8.48 1.28 13.45
N ARG A 12 -8.40 2.20 14.42
CA ARG A 12 -7.12 2.76 14.84
C ARG A 12 -6.22 1.61 15.30
N ASP A 13 -4.94 1.69 14.94
CA ASP A 13 -3.87 0.73 15.28
C ASP A 13 -3.91 -0.61 14.52
N ASP A 14 -4.83 -0.79 13.57
CA ASP A 14 -4.74 -1.88 12.61
C ASP A 14 -3.53 -1.70 11.68
N ILE A 15 -2.74 -2.78 11.52
CA ILE A 15 -1.67 -2.85 10.52
C ILE A 15 -2.30 -3.21 9.18
N ILE A 16 -2.11 -2.36 8.17
CA ILE A 16 -2.68 -2.53 6.83
C ILE A 16 -1.62 -2.58 5.75
N ILE A 17 -1.93 -3.23 4.63
CA ILE A 17 -1.11 -3.23 3.42
C ILE A 17 -1.85 -2.43 2.34
N ILE A 18 -1.16 -1.48 1.71
CA ILE A 18 -1.69 -0.68 0.60
C ILE A 18 -1.07 -1.21 -0.71
N ILE A 19 -1.90 -1.62 -1.65
CA ILE A 19 -1.46 -2.17 -2.94
C ILE A 19 -2.04 -1.32 -4.07
N ALA A 20 -1.20 -0.96 -5.03
CA ALA A 20 -1.60 -0.38 -6.29
C ALA A 20 -1.25 -1.34 -7.44
N TYR A 21 -2.15 -1.47 -8.40
CA TYR A 21 -1.97 -2.32 -9.57
C TYR A 21 -1.84 -1.46 -10.83
N ALA A 22 -1.13 -1.97 -11.83
CA ALA A 22 -1.01 -1.37 -13.15
C ALA A 22 -1.31 -2.42 -14.22
N GLN A 23 -1.89 -1.99 -15.33
CA GLN A 23 -1.98 -2.80 -16.54
C GLN A 23 -0.70 -2.62 -17.34
N MET A 24 -0.15 -3.72 -17.83
CA MET A 24 1.12 -3.74 -18.57
C MET A 24 1.03 -4.82 -19.65
N THR A 25 1.79 -4.68 -20.72
CA THR A 25 2.01 -5.79 -21.65
C THR A 25 2.87 -6.87 -20.99
N PRO A 26 2.86 -8.13 -21.48
CA PRO A 26 3.74 -9.18 -20.98
C PRO A 26 5.23 -8.80 -21.03
N GLU A 27 5.64 -8.00 -22.02
CA GLU A 27 7.02 -7.52 -22.17
C GLU A 27 7.37 -6.51 -21.08
N GLU A 28 6.52 -5.51 -20.85
CA GLU A 28 6.72 -4.50 -19.80
C GLU A 28 6.72 -5.11 -18.40
N ALA A 29 5.87 -6.11 -18.16
CA ALA A 29 5.73 -6.76 -16.87
C ALA A 29 6.98 -7.56 -16.45
N LYS A 30 7.77 -8.06 -17.40
CA LYS A 30 9.01 -8.81 -17.10
C LYS A 30 10.08 -7.95 -16.46
N ASP A 31 10.19 -6.71 -16.93
CA ASP A 31 11.23 -5.77 -16.49
C ASP A 31 10.74 -4.80 -15.40
N PHE A 32 9.45 -4.84 -15.08
CA PHE A 32 8.87 -3.98 -14.07
C PHE A 32 9.43 -4.26 -12.68
N GLN A 33 9.96 -3.21 -12.03
CA GLN A 33 10.38 -3.24 -10.64
C GLN A 33 9.36 -2.46 -9.79
N PRO A 34 8.56 -3.14 -8.94
CA PRO A 34 7.61 -2.46 -8.09
C PRO A 34 8.34 -1.62 -7.05
N LYS A 35 7.73 -0.49 -6.66
CA LYS A 35 8.18 0.28 -5.51
C LYS A 35 7.61 -0.35 -4.25
N ILE A 36 8.48 -0.91 -3.42
CA ILE A 36 8.12 -1.49 -2.13
C ILE A 36 8.57 -0.52 -1.04
N VAL A 37 7.65 -0.15 -0.15
CA VAL A 37 7.88 0.86 0.89
C VAL A 37 7.55 0.24 2.24
N PHE A 38 8.53 0.28 3.16
CA PHE A 38 8.37 -0.16 4.55
C PHE A 38 8.50 1.05 5.48
N PRO A 39 7.39 1.62 5.96
CA PRO A 39 7.45 2.66 6.97
C PRO A 39 7.81 2.11 8.34
N ASP A 40 8.27 2.99 9.23
CA ASP A 40 8.40 2.66 10.65
C ASP A 40 7.02 2.38 11.26
N GLU A 41 6.86 1.23 11.90
CA GLU A 41 5.55 0.77 12.41
C GLU A 41 5.00 1.63 13.55
N LYS A 42 5.87 2.31 14.31
CA LYS A 42 5.47 3.12 15.46
C LYS A 42 5.03 4.52 15.05
N THR A 43 5.67 5.09 14.03
CA THR A 43 5.48 6.48 13.62
C THR A 43 4.74 6.61 12.30
N ASN A 44 4.63 5.54 11.51
CA ASN A 44 4.11 5.54 10.14
C ASN A 44 4.86 6.51 9.19
N LEU A 45 6.12 6.80 9.47
CA LEU A 45 6.98 7.67 8.65
C LEU A 45 8.02 6.87 7.87
N LEU A 46 8.49 7.45 6.76
CA LEU A 46 9.63 6.95 5.99
C LEU A 46 10.90 7.66 6.47
N THR A 47 12.00 6.92 6.58
CA THR A 47 13.35 7.46 6.90
C THR A 47 14.19 7.60 5.64
#